data_AF-A0A2P2M4F4-F1
#
_entry.id   AF-A0A2P2M4F4-F1
#
_cell.length_a   1.000
_cell.length_b   1.000
_cell.length_c   1.000
_cell.angle_alpha   90.00
_cell.angle_beta   90.00
_cell.angle_gamma   90.00
#
_symmetry.space_group_name_H-M   'P 1'
#
loop_
_entity.id
_entity.type
_entity.pdbx_description
1 polymer ?
#
loop_
_entity_poly.entity_id
_entity_poly.type
_entity_poly.pdbx_seq_one_letter_code
_entity_poly.pdbx_strand_id
1 'polypeptide(L)'
;MFFQFQIREGRLQGIGQCLVSEYRMVCHVMQGKLSKDFFEGCRAILLDKDRNPKWEPSKLELVTNSMVEHYFKRLDDKEWEDLKLPGRLKLPGYAISKI
;
A
#
# COMPACT_ATOMS: atom_id res chain seq x y z
N MET A 1 -5.43 9.18 -2.80
CA MET A 1 -4.33 9.92 -3.45
C MET A 1 -3.20 9.02 -3.94
N PHE A 2 -2.81 7.99 -3.18
CA PHE A 2 -1.72 7.06 -3.55
C PHE A 2 -2.00 6.18 -4.76
N PHE A 3 -3.27 5.90 -5.06
CA PHE A 3 -3.69 5.00 -6.16
C PHE A 3 -3.22 5.48 -7.55
N GLN A 4 -3.22 6.79 -7.81
CA GLN A 4 -2.73 7.31 -9.09
C GLN A 4 -1.21 7.15 -9.23
N PHE A 5 -0.46 7.31 -8.14
CA PHE A 5 0.97 7.09 -8.11
C PHE A 5 1.29 5.60 -8.32
N GLN A 6 0.62 4.72 -7.59
CA GLN A 6 0.73 3.26 -7.75
C GLN A 6 0.44 2.80 -9.19
N ILE A 7 -0.63 3.29 -9.83
CA ILE A 7 -0.94 2.93 -11.23
C ILE A 7 0.13 3.44 -12.20
N ARG A 8 0.70 4.62 -11.95
CA ARG A 8 1.77 5.18 -12.79
C ARG A 8 3.05 4.36 -12.66
N GLU A 9 3.48 4.07 -11.44
CA GLU A 9 4.72 3.31 -11.17
C GLU A 9 4.58 1.83 -11.55
N GLY A 10 3.43 1.22 -11.28
CA GLY A 10 3.18 -0.20 -11.52
C GLY A 10 3.10 -0.58 -13.00
N ARG A 11 2.93 0.38 -13.91
CA ARG A 11 2.80 0.12 -15.36
C ARG A 11 4.01 -0.57 -15.99
N LEU A 12 5.19 -0.38 -15.40
CA LEU A 12 6.45 -0.94 -15.90
C LEU A 12 6.97 -2.09 -15.02
N GLN A 13 6.22 -2.47 -13.98
CA GLN A 13 6.65 -3.43 -12.97
C GLN A 13 5.94 -4.77 -13.15
N GLY A 14 6.66 -5.86 -12.84
CA GLY A 14 6.04 -7.18 -12.73
C GLY A 14 5.17 -7.28 -11.46
N ILE A 15 4.17 -8.16 -11.46
CA ILE A 15 3.22 -8.33 -10.35
C ILE A 15 3.88 -8.45 -8.97
N GLY A 16 5.02 -9.14 -8.89
CA GLY A 16 5.74 -9.29 -7.63
C GLY A 16 6.26 -7.96 -7.07
N GLN A 17 6.73 -7.05 -7.92
CA GLN A 17 7.18 -5.73 -7.49
C GLN A 17 5.99 -4.84 -7.08
N CYS A 18 4.87 -4.92 -7.81
CA CYS A 18 3.64 -4.24 -7.43
C CYS A 18 3.16 -4.67 -6.03
N LEU A 19 3.14 -5.98 -5.76
CA LEU A 19 2.74 -6.53 -4.46
C LEU A 19 3.65 -6.07 -3.31
N VAL A 20 4.96 -6.03 -3.52
CA VAL A 20 5.91 -5.50 -2.52
C VAL A 20 5.65 -4.03 -2.24
N SER A 21 5.39 -3.24 -3.29
CA SER A 21 5.09 -1.81 -3.17
C SER A 21 3.76 -1.55 -2.44
N GLU A 22 2.71 -2.30 -2.79
CA GLU A 22 1.41 -2.25 -2.13
C GLU A 22 1.51 -2.65 -0.65
N TYR A 23 2.27 -3.69 -0.35
CA TYR A 23 2.49 -4.14 1.01
C TYR A 23 3.14 -3.04 1.86
N ARG A 24 4.21 -2.40 1.37
CA ARG A 24 4.85 -1.27 2.08
C ARG A 24 3.86 -0.14 2.37
N MET A 25 3.07 0.24 1.36
CA MET A 25 2.05 1.27 1.51
C MET A 25 1.05 0.91 2.61
N VAL A 26 0.54 -0.33 2.63
CA VAL A 26 -0.39 -0.79 3.67
C VAL A 26 0.26 -0.77 5.05
N CYS A 27 1.50 -1.24 5.20
CA CYS A 27 2.22 -1.19 6.46
C CYS A 27 2.34 0.24 7.01
N HIS A 28 2.75 1.19 6.18
CA HIS A 28 2.86 2.61 6.58
C HIS A 28 1.50 3.22 6.96
N VAL A 29 0.42 2.85 6.25
CA VAL A 29 -0.95 3.24 6.61
C VAL A 29 -1.35 2.67 7.97
N MET A 30 -1.07 1.39 8.23
CA MET A 30 -1.42 0.71 9.48
C MET A 30 -0.61 1.24 10.67
N GLN A 31 0.64 1.64 10.45
CA GLN A 31 1.45 2.29 11.48
C GLN A 31 0.87 3.65 11.89
N GLY A 32 0.13 4.33 11.00
CA GLY A 32 -0.54 5.60 11.30
C GLY A 32 0.40 6.76 11.66
N LYS A 33 1.72 6.63 11.40
CA LYS A 33 2.75 7.63 11.73
C LYS A 33 2.59 8.91 10.91
N LEU A 34 2.16 8.77 9.64
CA LEU A 34 2.05 9.89 8.71
C LEU A 34 0.63 10.46 8.61
N SER A 35 -0.39 9.60 8.70
CA SER A 35 -1.79 10.01 8.74
C SER A 35 -2.62 8.96 9.47
N LYS A 36 -3.69 9.42 10.12
CA LYS A 36 -4.69 8.56 10.78
C LYS A 36 -5.95 8.38 9.93
N ASP A 37 -5.93 8.84 8.68
CA ASP A 37 -7.08 8.84 7.78
C ASP A 37 -7.68 7.44 7.59
N PHE A 38 -6.88 6.38 7.61
CA PHE A 38 -7.44 5.03 7.51
C PHE A 38 -8.42 4.73 8.65
N PHE A 39 -8.01 5.01 9.89
CA PHE A 39 -8.84 4.79 11.07
C PHE A 39 -10.02 5.75 11.13
N GLU A 40 -9.83 7.01 10.73
CA GLU A 40 -10.90 8.00 10.65
C GLU A 40 -11.95 7.62 9.59
N GLY A 41 -11.52 7.07 8.46
CA GLY A 41 -12.41 6.54 7.44
C GLY A 41 -13.22 5.35 7.97
N CYS A 42 -12.57 4.43 8.68
CA CYS A 42 -13.28 3.34 9.36
C CYS A 42 -14.28 3.87 10.39
N ARG A 43 -13.93 4.87 11.19
CA ARG A 43 -14.84 5.50 12.16
C ARG A 43 -16.06 6.09 11.45
N ALA A 44 -15.86 6.92 10.44
CA ALA A 44 -16.92 7.62 9.73
C ALA A 44 -17.87 6.69 8.96
N ILE A 45 -17.37 5.56 8.45
CA ILE A 45 -18.15 4.63 7.61
C ILE A 45 -18.75 3.48 8.42
N LEU A 46 -17.98 2.88 9.34
CA LEU A 46 -18.34 1.62 9.98
C LEU A 46 -18.81 1.79 11.42
N LEU A 47 -18.19 2.70 12.19
CA LEU A 47 -18.50 2.90 13.61
C LEU A 47 -19.62 3.92 13.80
N ASP A 48 -19.31 5.19 13.58
CA ASP A 48 -20.24 6.30 13.84
C ASP A 48 -21.24 6.47 12.70
N LYS A 49 -20.88 5.99 11.50
CA LYS A 49 -21.71 6.05 10.28
C LYS A 49 -22.18 7.46 9.94
N ASP A 50 -21.44 8.47 10.38
CA ASP A 50 -21.73 9.88 10.14
C ASP A 50 -21.45 10.31 8.70
N ARG A 51 -20.69 9.50 7.94
CA ARG A 51 -20.22 9.80 6.58
C ARG A 51 -19.50 11.14 6.48
N ASN A 52 -18.91 11.61 7.58
CA ASN A 52 -18.20 12.89 7.68
C ASN A 52 -16.78 12.67 8.22
N PRO A 53 -15.91 12.03 7.43
CA PRO A 53 -14.53 11.79 7.84
C PRO A 53 -13.74 13.10 7.90
N LYS A 54 -12.98 13.28 8.97
CA LYS A 54 -12.11 14.43 9.21
C LYS A 54 -10.69 14.14 8.73
N TRP A 55 -10.47 14.22 7.43
CA TRP A 55 -9.18 13.93 6.82
C TRP A 55 -8.09 14.91 7.23
N GLU A 56 -6.87 14.41 7.40
CA GLU A 56 -5.68 15.19 7.65
C GLU A 56 -4.55 14.81 6.66
N PRO A 57 -4.19 15.71 5.73
CA PRO A 57 -4.69 17.08 5.55
C PRO A 57 -6.07 17.13 4.85
N SER A 58 -6.86 18.15 5.17
CA SER A 58 -8.27 18.27 4.72
C SER A 58 -8.46 18.64 3.25
N LYS A 59 -7.38 19.02 2.55
CA LYS A 59 -7.40 19.40 1.13
C LYS A 59 -6.29 18.69 0.37
N LEU A 60 -6.60 18.32 -0.87
CA LEU A 60 -5.67 17.63 -1.76
C LEU A 60 -4.38 18.44 -2.02
N GLU A 61 -4.49 19.76 -2.16
CA GLU A 61 -3.38 20.67 -2.43
C GLU A 61 -2.34 20.70 -1.30
N LEU A 62 -2.73 20.30 -0.10
CA LEU A 62 -1.85 20.26 1.07
C LEU A 62 -1.04 18.97 1.15
N VAL A 63 -1.36 17.96 0.33
CA VAL A 63 -0.60 16.73 0.29
C VAL A 63 0.61 16.92 -0.62
N THR A 64 1.79 16.83 -0.03
CA THR A 64 3.05 16.97 -0.75
C THR A 64 3.50 15.66 -1.40
N ASN A 65 4.34 15.76 -2.42
CA ASN A 65 4.99 14.58 -3.00
C ASN A 65 5.80 13.81 -1.96
N SER A 66 6.44 14.50 -1.00
CA SER A 66 7.21 13.85 0.06
C SER A 66 6.34 12.98 0.99
N MET A 67 5.10 13.38 1.26
CA MET A 67 4.14 12.55 2.00
C MET A 67 3.81 11.28 1.22
N VAL A 68 3.55 11.41 -0.09
CA VAL A 68 3.25 10.26 -0.96
C VAL A 68 4.45 9.30 -1.02
N GLU A 69 5.65 9.83 -1.29
CA GLU A 69 6.88 9.04 -1.36
C GLU A 69 7.18 8.28 -0.08
N HIS A 70 6.84 8.86 1.09
CA HIS A 70 7.06 8.21 2.37
C HIS A 70 6.33 6.86 2.49
N TYR A 71 5.10 6.75 1.98
CA TYR A 71 4.35 5.49 1.98
C TYR A 71 5.00 4.38 1.14
N PHE A 72 5.90 4.71 0.22
CA PHE A 72 6.60 3.74 -0.62
C PHE A 72 8.03 3.45 -0.14
N LYS A 73 8.49 4.15 0.91
CA LYS A 73 9.81 3.88 1.50
C LYS A 73 9.85 2.49 2.11
N ARG A 74 11.06 1.92 2.12
CA ARG A 74 11.32 0.64 2.79
C ARG A 74 10.93 0.76 4.26
N LEU A 75 10.42 -0.33 4.81
CA LEU A 75 10.06 -0.39 6.22
C LEU A 75 11.37 -0.35 7.03
N ASP A 76 11.53 0.68 7.86
CA ASP A 76 12.70 0.93 8.70
C ASP A 76 12.45 0.59 10.18
N ASP A 77 11.42 -0.20 10.44
CA ASP A 77 10.99 -0.60 11.77
C ASP A 77 11.46 -2.01 12.11
N LYS A 78 11.70 -2.29 13.39
CA LYS A 78 12.14 -3.62 13.86
C LYS A 78 11.02 -4.66 13.77
N GLU A 79 9.77 -4.22 13.79
CA GLU A 79 8.59 -5.10 13.77
C GLU A 79 8.05 -5.33 12.35
N TRP A 80 8.45 -4.52 11.38
CA TRP A 80 7.90 -4.54 10.02
C TRP A 80 9.01 -4.79 9.00
N GLU A 81 8.97 -5.94 8.34
CA GLU A 81 9.89 -6.28 7.24
C GLU A 81 9.19 -6.17 5.88
N ASP A 82 9.97 -5.80 4.85
CA ASP A 82 9.52 -5.86 3.46
C ASP A 82 9.04 -7.27 3.08
N LEU A 83 7.94 -7.34 2.33
CA LEU A 83 7.40 -8.61 1.83
C LEU A 83 8.44 -9.35 0.98
N LYS A 84 8.79 -10.57 1.42
CA LYS A 84 9.67 -11.48 0.67
C LYS A 84 8.80 -12.47 -0.10
N LEU A 85 8.65 -12.24 -1.39
CA LEU A 85 7.94 -13.19 -2.24
C LEU A 85 8.83 -14.42 -2.49
N PRO A 86 8.26 -15.64 -2.48
CA PRO A 86 9.01 -16.82 -2.88
C PRO A 86 9.49 -16.64 -4.31
N GLY A 87 10.74 -17.05 -4.57
CA GLY A 87 11.23 -17.15 -5.94
C GLY A 87 10.27 -18.01 -6.75
N ARG A 88 9.96 -17.61 -8.00
CA ARG A 88 9.11 -18.39 -8.90
C ARG A 88 9.49 -19.86 -8.78
N LEU A 89 8.55 -20.71 -8.34
CA LEU A 89 8.72 -22.15 -8.42
C LEU A 89 9.02 -22.46 -9.89
N LYS A 90 10.26 -22.87 -10.18
CA LYS A 90 10.57 -23.48 -11.47
C LYS A 90 9.87 -24.83 -11.45
N LEU A 91 8.58 -24.85 -11.76
CA LEU A 91 7.86 -26.08 -11.97
C LEU A 91 8.55 -26.79 -13.14
N PRO A 92 9.06 -28.01 -12.95
CA PRO A 92 9.65 -28.76 -14.05
C PRO A 92 8.60 -28.97 -15.14
N GLY A 93 9.00 -28.87 -16.41
CA GLY A 93 8.09 -28.82 -17.57
C GLY A 93 7.11 -29.98 -17.70
N TYR A 94 7.33 -31.09 -16.99
CA TYR A 94 6.40 -32.23 -16.94
C TYR A 94 5.11 -31.95 -16.15
N ALA A 95 5.09 -30.92 -15.28
CA ALA A 95 3.92 -30.59 -14.47
C ALA A 95 2.83 -29.83 -15.27
N ILE A 96 3.12 -29.42 -16.50
CA ILE A 96 2.22 -28.63 -17.36
C ILE A 96 1.42 -29.53 -18.32
N SER A 97 1.80 -30.80 -18.51
CA SER A 97 1.13 -31.74 -19.43
C SER A 97 0.22 -32.73 -18.70
N LYS A 98 -0.96 -32.26 -18.28
CA LYS A 98 -2.16 -33.11 -18.10
C LYS A 98 -3.39 -32.30 -18.52
N ILE A 99 -3.55 -32.11 -19.83
CA ILE A 99 -4.82 -31.86 -20.51
C ILE A 99 -4.82 -32.75 -21.74
#